data_AF-A0A3A0CZS9-F1
#
_entry.id   AF-A0A3A0CZS9-F1
#
_cell.length_a   1.000
_cell.length_b   1.000
_cell.length_c   1.000
_cell.angle_alpha   90.00
_cell.angle_beta   90.00
_cell.angle_gamma   90.00
#
_symmetry.space_group_name_H-M   'P 1'
#
loop_
_entity.id
_entity.type
_entity.pdbx_description
1 polymer ?
#
loop_
_entity_poly.entity_id
_entity_poly.type
_entity_poly.pdbx_seq_one_letter_code
_entity_poly.pdbx_strand_id
1 'polypeptide(L)'
;MVFWSTGIGPPSLIVIGFLTLAAVITVLSLRAAFRDMCEEGLSDRAGLRENGAPPVIHWECDRGRCRAANPPYAKFCRMCGRPRGR
;
A
#
# COMPACT_ATOMS: atom_id res chain seq x y z
N MET A 1 12.74 58.06 19.37
CA MET A 1 12.21 57.24 18.26
C MET A 1 12.52 55.78 18.58
N VAL A 2 11.48 54.99 18.88
CA VAL A 2 11.61 53.57 19.22
C VAL A 2 11.54 52.78 17.92
N PHE A 3 12.63 52.11 17.57
CA PHE A 3 12.75 51.32 16.34
C PHE A 3 11.88 50.06 16.43
N TRP A 4 10.63 50.18 15.97
CA TRP A 4 9.76 49.06 15.60
C TRP A 4 9.67 49.02 14.08
N SER A 5 10.69 48.50 13.41
CA SER A 5 10.61 48.34 11.94
C SER A 5 11.52 47.21 11.46
N THR A 6 11.29 46.00 11.97
CA THR A 6 11.48 44.66 11.39
C THR A 6 11.53 43.69 12.56
N GLY A 7 10.36 43.17 12.94
CA GLY A 7 10.14 42.37 14.15
C GLY A 7 10.76 40.97 14.11
N ILE A 8 12.08 40.86 14.07
CA ILE A 8 12.82 39.62 14.33
C ILE A 8 14.02 40.00 15.21
N GLY A 9 13.79 40.09 16.53
CA GLY A 9 14.87 40.20 17.50
C GLY A 9 15.49 38.81 17.81
N PRO A 10 16.65 38.75 18.48
CA PRO A 10 17.25 37.50 18.94
C PRO A 10 16.29 36.55 19.69
N PRO A 11 15.35 36.99 20.57
CA PRO A 11 14.40 36.08 21.18
C PRO A 11 13.40 35.47 20.16
N SER A 12 13.07 36.18 19.09
CA SER A 12 12.15 35.70 18.04
C SER A 12 12.77 34.56 17.23
N LEU A 13 14.08 34.59 16.96
CA LEU A 13 14.80 33.51 16.27
C LEU A 13 14.85 32.23 17.11
N ILE A 14 15.01 32.38 18.42
CA ILE A 14 15.01 31.26 19.36
C ILE A 14 13.62 30.59 19.37
N VAL A 15 12.55 31.39 19.45
CA VAL A 15 11.17 30.86 19.41
C VAL A 15 10.86 30.17 18.09
N ILE A 16 11.26 30.76 16.94
CA ILE A 16 11.09 30.12 15.63
C ILE A 16 11.88 28.80 15.57
N GLY A 17 13.11 28.76 16.09
CA GLY A 17 13.91 27.54 16.16
C GLY A 17 13.28 26.43 17.00
N PHE A 18 12.68 26.76 18.15
CA PHE A 18 11.96 25.77 18.95
C PHE A 18 10.70 25.25 18.25
N LEU A 19 9.96 26.13 17.56
CA LEU A 19 8.76 25.74 16.82
C LEU A 19 9.09 24.85 15.62
N THR A 20 10.16 25.14 14.89
CA THR A 20 10.61 24.28 13.77
C THR A 20 11.12 22.94 14.28
N LEU A 21 11.87 22.91 15.39
CA LEU A 21 12.32 21.67 16.02
C LEU A 21 11.12 20.81 16.48
N ALA A 22 10.14 21.42 17.14
CA ALA A 22 8.93 20.72 17.56
C ALA A 22 8.17 20.14 16.35
N ALA A 23 8.00 20.91 15.28
CA ALA A 23 7.35 20.45 14.06
C ALA A 23 8.08 19.27 13.42
N VAL A 24 9.42 19.31 13.35
CA VAL A 24 10.23 18.20 12.83
C VAL A 24 10.06 16.95 13.68
N ILE A 25 10.12 17.08 15.00
CA ILE A 25 9.92 15.95 15.93
C ILE A 25 8.53 15.35 15.73
N THR A 26 7.48 16.17 15.67
CA THR A 26 6.11 15.69 15.46
C THR A 26 5.97 14.93 14.13
N VAL A 27 6.57 15.44 13.05
CA VAL A 27 6.54 14.75 11.74
C VAL A 27 7.28 13.42 11.79
N LEU A 28 8.43 13.35 12.47
CA LEU A 28 9.18 12.11 12.64
C LEU A 28 8.41 11.09 13.49
N SER A 29 7.81 11.51 14.60
CA SER A 29 6.98 10.66 15.44
C SER A 29 5.75 10.13 14.71
N LEU A 30 5.07 10.98 13.92
CA LEU A 30 3.96 10.55 13.07
C LEU A 30 4.42 9.53 12.03
N ARG A 31 5.54 9.76 11.36
CA ARG A 31 6.11 8.79 10.39
C ARG A 31 6.47 7.46 11.04
N ALA A 32 7.02 7.46 12.25
CA ALA A 32 7.31 6.25 13.01
C ALA A 32 6.02 5.50 13.36
N ALA A 33 5.02 6.19 13.92
CA ALA A 33 3.73 5.60 14.24
C ALA A 33 3.02 5.01 13.01
N PHE A 34 3.06 5.71 11.87
CA PHE A 34 2.50 5.18 10.61
C PHE A 34 3.25 3.95 10.10
N ARG A 35 4.58 3.90 10.26
CA ARG A 35 5.36 2.71 9.92
C ARG A 35 5.00 1.52 10.79
N ASP A 36 4.93 1.71 12.11
CA ASP A 36 4.59 0.65 13.06
C ASP A 36 3.18 0.09 12.78
N MET A 37 2.20 0.97 12.52
CA MET A 37 0.84 0.55 12.13
C MET A 37 0.80 -0.19 10.78
N CYS A 38 1.69 0.15 9.84
CA CYS A 38 1.81 -0.58 8.57
C CYS A 38 2.48 -1.94 8.75
N GLU A 39 3.46 -2.08 9.64
CA GLU A 39 4.12 -3.36 9.95
C GLU A 39 3.19 -4.29 10.73
N GLU A 40 2.43 -3.78 11.70
CA GLU A 40 1.39 -4.54 12.41
C GLU A 40 0.26 -4.97 11.46
N GLY A 41 -0.20 -4.07 10.57
CA GLY A 41 -1.20 -4.41 9.55
C GLY A 41 -0.72 -5.41 8.49
N LEU A 42 0.59 -5.50 8.24
CA LEU A 42 1.18 -6.55 7.41
C LEU A 42 1.25 -7.89 8.15
N SER A 43 1.52 -7.87 9.46
CA SER A 43 1.54 -9.06 10.31
C SER A 43 0.16 -9.71 10.41
N ASP A 44 -0.90 -8.91 10.58
CA ASP A 44 -2.30 -9.41 10.58
C ASP A 44 -2.75 -9.93 9.22
N ARG A 45 -2.20 -9.41 8.12
CA ARG A 45 -2.43 -9.98 6.76
C ARG A 45 -1.58 -11.21 6.47
N ALA A 46 -0.44 -11.39 7.14
CA ALA A 46 0.40 -12.57 7.02
C ALA A 46 -0.22 -13.80 7.71
N GLY A 47 -1.01 -13.60 8.78
CA GLY A 47 -1.76 -14.67 9.46
C GLY A 47 -2.97 -15.23 8.68
N LEU A 48 -3.43 -14.55 7.63
CA LEU A 48 -4.54 -15.01 6.77
C LEU A 48 -4.08 -15.90 5.60
N ARG A 49 -2.79 -16.27 5.54
CA ARG A 49 -2.22 -16.98 4.39
C ARG A 49 -2.03 -18.48 4.56
N GLU A 50 -2.46 -19.09 5.67
CA GLU A 50 -2.19 -20.52 5.93
C GLU A 50 -3.39 -21.46 5.93
N ASN A 51 -4.63 -21.01 5.77
CA ASN A 51 -5.78 -21.92 5.77
C ASN A 51 -6.64 -21.80 4.52
N GLY A 52 -6.37 -22.67 3.54
CA GLY A 52 -7.43 -23.28 2.74
C GLY A 52 -7.98 -22.51 1.56
N ALA A 53 -7.13 -21.96 0.68
CA ALA A 53 -7.60 -21.75 -0.69
C ALA A 53 -7.79 -23.14 -1.32
N PRO A 54 -9.03 -23.59 -1.62
CA PRO A 54 -9.21 -24.83 -2.36
C PRO A 54 -8.43 -24.72 -3.68
N PRO A 55 -7.81 -25.80 -4.18
CA PRO A 55 -7.12 -25.75 -5.46
C PRO A 55 -8.12 -25.20 -6.46
N VAL A 56 -7.82 -24.04 -7.04
CA VAL A 56 -8.73 -23.41 -7.99
C VAL A 56 -8.77 -24.35 -9.19
N ILE A 57 -9.85 -25.12 -9.34
CA ILE A 57 -9.98 -26.12 -10.40
C ILE A 57 -10.08 -25.35 -11.71
N HIS A 58 -8.98 -25.30 -12.45
CA HIS A 58 -8.93 -24.70 -13.78
C HIS A 58 -9.12 -25.76 -14.85
N TRP A 59 -9.68 -25.36 -16.00
CA TRP A 59 -9.63 -26.20 -17.21
C TRP A 59 -8.70 -25.56 -18.24
N GLU A 60 -7.86 -26.37 -18.86
CA GLU A 60 -6.94 -25.94 -19.89
C GLU A 60 -7.62 -26.00 -21.27
N CYS A 61 -7.38 -25.00 -22.11
CA CYS A 61 -7.91 -25.02 -23.47
C CYS A 61 -7.17 -26.06 -24.33
N ASP A 62 -7.91 -27.03 -24.88
CA ASP A 62 -7.40 -28.14 -25.71
C ASP A 62 -6.71 -27.70 -27.02
N ARG A 63 -6.76 -26.42 -27.36
CA ARG A 63 -6.08 -25.89 -28.54
C ARG A 63 -4.58 -25.81 -28.26
N GLY A 64 -3.79 -26.62 -28.95
CA GLY A 64 -2.35 -26.78 -28.71
C GLY A 64 -1.52 -25.49 -28.59
N ARG A 65 -1.90 -24.39 -29.25
CA ARG A 65 -1.23 -23.07 -29.11
C ARG A 65 -1.81 -22.16 -28.01
N CYS A 66 -3.06 -22.39 -27.60
CA CYS A 66 -3.75 -21.54 -26.64
C CYS A 66 -3.39 -21.96 -25.22
N ARG A 67 -3.66 -23.23 -24.84
CA ARG A 67 -3.32 -23.80 -23.52
C ARG A 67 -3.61 -22.90 -22.32
N ALA A 68 -4.57 -21.99 -22.46
CA ALA A 68 -4.91 -21.07 -21.39
C ALA A 68 -5.65 -21.82 -20.28
N ALA A 69 -5.19 -21.64 -19.05
CA ALA A 69 -5.96 -21.97 -17.86
C ALA A 69 -7.18 -21.04 -17.78
N ASN A 70 -8.37 -21.63 -17.73
CA ASN A 70 -9.63 -20.93 -17.62
C ASN A 70 -10.28 -21.22 -16.25
N PRO A 71 -11.05 -20.28 -15.69
CA PRO A 71 -11.81 -20.51 -14.47
C PRO A 71 -12.80 -21.69 -14.61
N PRO A 72 -13.15 -22.38 -13.52
CA PRO A 72 -14.07 -23.53 -13.56
C PRO A 72 -15.45 -23.17 -14.12
N TYR A 73 -15.92 -21.94 -13.85
CA TYR A 73 -17.21 -21.41 -14.31
C TYR A 73 -17.20 -20.90 -15.76
N ALA A 74 -16.02 -20.76 -16.38
CA ALA A 74 -15.93 -20.21 -17.73
C ALA A 74 -16.39 -21.25 -18.76
N LYS A 75 -17.44 -20.93 -19.52
CA LYS A 75 -17.92 -21.76 -20.64
C LYS A 75 -17.04 -21.65 -21.89
N PHE A 76 -16.32 -20.53 -22.01
CA PHE A 76 -15.46 -20.21 -23.14
C PHE A 76 -14.03 -19.91 -22.67
N CYS A 77 -13.04 -20.21 -23.52
CA CYS A 77 -11.66 -19.88 -23.26
C CYS A 77 -11.45 -18.37 -23.29
N ARG A 78 -10.82 -17.81 -22.26
CA ARG A 78 -10.58 -16.37 -22.13
C ARG A 78 -9.65 -15.81 -23.22
N MET A 79 -8.80 -16.64 -23.82
CA MET A 79 -7.84 -16.18 -24.85
C MET A 79 -8.36 -16.37 -26.28
N CYS A 80 -9.10 -17.43 -26.56
CA CYS A 80 -9.48 -17.77 -27.94
C CYS A 80 -10.99 -17.88 -28.17
N GLY A 81 -11.81 -17.70 -27.14
CA GLY A 81 -13.28 -17.73 -27.22
C GLY A 81 -13.90 -19.11 -27.48
N ARG A 82 -13.11 -20.19 -27.52
CA ARG A 82 -13.64 -21.54 -27.77
C ARG A 82 -14.44 -22.10 -26.59
N PRO A 83 -15.50 -22.88 -26.84
CA PRO A 83 -16.21 -23.59 -25.78
C PRO A 83 -15.34 -24.67 -25.14
N ARG A 84 -15.57 -24.94 -23.85
CA ARG A 84 -14.93 -26.04 -23.11
C ARG A 84 -15.35 -27.40 -23.70
N GLY A 85 -14.38 -28.28 -24.01
CA GLY A 85 -14.65 -29.66 -24.48
C GLY A 85 -14.97 -29.82 -25.98
N ARG A 86 -14.48 -28.93 -26.85
CA ARG A 86 -14.56 -29.06 -28.32
C ARG A 86 -13.25 -28.71 -29.00
#